data_AF-K0JME6-F1
#
_entry.id   AF-K0JME6-F1
#
_cell.length_a   1.000
_cell.length_b   1.000
_cell.length_c   1.000
_cell.angle_alpha   90.00
_cell.angle_beta   90.00
_cell.angle_gamma   90.00
#
_symmetry.space_group_name_H-M   'P 1'
#
loop_
_entity.id
_entity.type
_entity.pdbx_description
1 polymer ?
#
loop_
_entity_poly.entity_id
_entity_poly.type
_entity_poly.pdbx_seq_one_letter_code
_entity_poly.pdbx_strand_id
1 'polypeptide(L)'
;MNNFDKIVYDKIKSFFLSFYNNLNNSKAIVVGLTFDFNNNKLYTIDDNYKITKDNIQNPLSGYSISNLIVYDNKVFEYNESFNLVIDEAFNNGNLYGIPLYIPDANKKVNKALFLDRDGVLMEDVGYIGEVERVKIKKEFTDIVKYANEKNYITIVTTNQAGVSYNYYTNDDVKNVHNYLYEEYKKHDAIIDDFYYCPYHIKGNVEEYKLLSVLRKPEAAMHLSACKKYNIDLTSSFMIGDRDSDIVKIPFLKTLLIKTDVYDIVNVDNIVEVNDIYSFLI
;
A
#
# COMPACT_ATOMS: atom_id res chain seq x y z
N MET A 1 -11.68 5.90 23.58
CA MET A 1 -12.06 5.48 22.22
C MET A 1 -13.53 5.77 22.02
N ASN A 2 -13.86 6.52 20.97
CA ASN A 2 -15.22 6.66 20.49
C ASN A 2 -15.71 5.32 19.90
N ASN A 3 -17.01 5.18 19.66
CA ASN A 3 -17.61 3.90 19.25
C ASN A 3 -17.10 3.41 17.88
N PHE A 4 -16.83 4.33 16.95
CA PHE A 4 -16.22 4.02 15.64
C PHE A 4 -14.82 3.40 15.81
N ASP A 5 -14.00 4.00 16.66
CA ASP A 5 -12.63 3.53 16.93
C ASP A 5 -12.63 2.12 17.51
N LYS A 6 -13.58 1.85 18.41
CA LYS A 6 -13.74 0.52 19.00
C LYS A 6 -14.07 -0.52 17.94
N ILE A 7 -14.94 -0.21 16.98
CA ILE A 7 -15.30 -1.12 15.89
C ILE A 7 -14.10 -1.41 14.98
N VAL A 8 -13.38 -0.38 14.53
CA VAL A 8 -12.21 -0.56 13.65
C VAL A 8 -11.11 -1.34 14.36
N TYR A 9 -10.81 -0.97 15.60
CA TYR A 9 -9.80 -1.64 16.41
C TYR A 9 -10.18 -3.09 16.73
N ASP A 10 -11.44 -3.37 17.07
CA ASP A 10 -11.91 -4.74 17.34
C ASP A 10 -11.88 -5.61 16.07
N LYS A 11 -12.19 -5.05 14.90
CA LYS A 11 -12.01 -5.72 13.60
C LYS A 11 -10.54 -6.09 13.35
N ILE A 12 -9.62 -5.16 13.60
CA ILE A 12 -8.18 -5.38 13.45
C ILE A 12 -7.69 -6.46 14.41
N LYS A 13 -8.07 -6.40 15.70
CA LYS A 13 -7.73 -7.44 16.68
C LYS A 13 -8.25 -8.82 16.26
N SER A 14 -9.50 -8.89 15.81
CA SER A 14 -10.12 -10.14 15.36
C SER A 14 -9.41 -10.72 14.15
N PHE A 15 -9.01 -9.87 13.20
CA PHE A 15 -8.22 -10.28 12.04
C PHE A 15 -6.84 -10.83 12.46
N PHE A 16 -6.11 -10.11 13.32
CA PHE A 16 -4.81 -10.54 13.81
C PHE A 16 -4.87 -11.89 14.51
N LEU A 17 -5.89 -12.10 15.35
CA LEU A 17 -6.11 -13.38 16.03
C LEU A 17 -6.48 -14.50 15.05
N SER A 18 -7.33 -14.21 14.06
CA SER A 18 -7.67 -15.17 13.00
C SER A 18 -6.45 -15.56 12.17
N PHE A 19 -5.62 -14.59 11.78
CA PHE A 19 -4.38 -14.84 11.07
C PHE A 19 -3.44 -15.74 11.88
N TYR A 20 -3.22 -15.40 13.16
CA TYR A 20 -2.42 -16.21 14.08
C TYR A 20 -2.91 -17.67 14.15
N ASN A 21 -4.22 -17.87 14.28
CA ASN A 21 -4.81 -19.21 14.36
C ASN A 21 -4.64 -20.00 13.06
N ASN A 22 -4.68 -19.35 11.90
CA ASN A 22 -4.49 -19.99 10.60
C ASN A 22 -3.04 -20.44 10.34
N LEU A 23 -2.05 -19.88 11.04
CA LEU A 23 -0.65 -20.32 10.92
C LEU A 23 -0.43 -21.76 11.40
N ASN A 24 -1.36 -22.32 12.19
CA ASN A 24 -1.27 -23.68 12.77
C ASN A 24 0.08 -23.97 13.46
N ASN A 25 0.67 -22.94 14.08
CA ASN A 25 1.97 -23.03 14.76
C ASN A 25 1.85 -22.39 16.15
N SER A 26 1.87 -23.21 17.20
CA SER A 26 1.72 -22.76 18.59
C SER A 26 2.87 -21.87 19.08
N LYS A 27 4.00 -21.84 18.37
CA LYS A 27 5.15 -20.98 18.64
C LYS A 27 5.19 -19.72 17.78
N ALA A 28 4.22 -19.53 16.89
CA ALA A 28 4.18 -18.34 16.04
C ALA A 28 4.08 -17.08 16.90
N ILE A 29 4.67 -16.00 16.39
CA ILE A 29 4.46 -14.65 16.90
C ILE A 29 4.11 -13.79 15.71
N VAL A 30 3.03 -13.01 15.84
CA VAL A 30 2.58 -12.10 14.78
C VAL A 30 2.74 -10.67 15.29
N VAL A 31 3.45 -9.84 14.55
CA VAL A 31 3.60 -8.41 14.85
C VAL A 31 2.92 -7.56 13.78
N GLY A 32 2.33 -6.45 14.20
CA GLY A 32 1.93 -5.41 13.26
C GLY A 32 3.17 -4.72 12.72
N LEU A 33 3.17 -4.38 11.44
CA LEU A 33 4.25 -3.69 10.76
C LEU A 33 3.78 -2.33 10.27
N THR A 34 4.57 -1.30 10.49
CA THR A 34 4.35 0.04 9.97
C THR A 34 5.54 0.47 9.13
N PHE A 35 5.42 1.62 8.49
CA PHE A 35 6.50 2.23 7.73
C PHE A 35 6.88 3.56 8.40
N ASP A 36 8.00 3.54 9.10
CA ASP A 36 8.56 4.70 9.80
C ASP A 36 10.07 4.77 9.58
N PHE A 37 10.54 5.95 9.16
CA PHE A 37 11.94 6.24 8.85
C PHE A 37 12.80 6.48 10.09
N ASN A 38 12.18 6.64 11.27
CA ASN A 38 12.88 6.99 12.51
C ASN A 38 13.31 5.77 13.35
N ASN A 39 13.19 4.55 12.83
CA ASN A 39 13.35 3.33 13.63
C ASN A 39 14.69 2.63 13.40
N ASN A 40 15.27 2.07 14.47
CA ASN A 40 16.62 1.51 14.45
C ASN A 40 16.67 0.03 14.02
N LYS A 41 15.54 -0.68 14.04
CA LYS A 41 15.43 -2.09 13.62
C LYS A 41 14.29 -2.26 12.63
N LEU A 42 14.64 -2.77 11.45
CA LEU A 42 13.74 -2.90 10.30
C LEU A 42 13.70 -4.33 9.78
N TYR A 43 12.54 -4.71 9.23
CA TYR A 43 12.20 -6.08 8.87
C TYR A 43 11.70 -6.19 7.43
N THR A 44 12.05 -7.26 6.73
CA THR A 44 11.39 -7.65 5.45
C THR A 44 10.50 -8.85 5.68
N ILE A 45 9.37 -8.91 4.97
CA ILE A 45 8.46 -10.05 4.95
C ILE A 45 8.46 -10.73 3.58
N ASP A 46 8.16 -12.03 3.55
CA ASP A 46 7.87 -12.76 2.31
C ASP A 46 6.37 -12.71 1.95
N ASP A 47 5.99 -13.45 0.90
CA ASP A 47 4.59 -13.53 0.44
C ASP A 47 3.65 -14.22 1.43
N ASN A 48 4.20 -14.99 2.39
CA ASN A 48 3.45 -15.64 3.47
C ASN A 48 3.50 -14.81 4.77
N TYR A 49 3.89 -13.53 4.69
CA TYR A 49 4.05 -12.62 5.82
C TYR A 49 5.10 -13.06 6.85
N LYS A 50 5.95 -14.05 6.54
CA LYS A 50 7.02 -14.44 7.45
C LYS A 50 8.13 -13.39 7.42
N ILE A 51 8.61 -12.97 8.58
CA ILE A 51 9.75 -12.07 8.66
C ILE A 51 11.01 -12.86 8.26
N THR A 52 11.67 -12.40 7.20
CA THR A 52 12.81 -13.10 6.58
C THR A 52 14.15 -12.44 6.86
N LYS A 53 14.14 -11.14 7.18
CA LYS A 53 15.33 -10.35 7.49
C LYS A 53 14.99 -9.38 8.63
N ASP A 54 15.96 -9.16 9.51
CA ASP A 54 15.93 -8.11 10.53
C ASP A 54 17.18 -7.22 10.41
N ASN A 55 17.21 -6.11 11.16
CA ASN A 55 18.33 -5.16 11.23
C ASN A 55 18.75 -4.57 9.86
N ILE A 56 17.79 -4.33 8.98
CA ILE A 56 18.06 -3.69 7.69
C ILE A 56 18.43 -2.22 7.92
N GLN A 57 19.56 -1.78 7.37
CA GLN A 57 20.01 -0.39 7.50
C GLN A 57 19.28 0.57 6.56
N ASN A 58 18.76 0.06 5.44
CA ASN A 58 18.01 0.87 4.49
C ASN A 58 16.52 0.90 4.84
N PRO A 59 15.97 2.06 5.29
CA PRO A 59 14.54 2.20 5.59
C PRO A 59 13.64 1.89 4.40
N LEU A 60 14.11 2.08 3.18
CA LEU A 60 13.34 1.80 1.96
C LEU A 60 13.14 0.31 1.72
N SER A 61 13.87 -0.57 2.42
CA SER A 61 13.84 -2.03 2.24
C SER A 61 13.18 -2.76 3.42
N GLY A 62 12.68 -2.05 4.43
CA GLY A 62 12.12 -2.69 5.62
C GLY A 62 10.99 -1.93 6.29
N TYR A 63 10.27 -2.67 7.12
CA TYR A 63 9.20 -2.20 7.99
C TYR A 63 9.67 -2.10 9.43
N SER A 64 9.06 -1.22 10.22
CA SER A 64 9.22 -1.21 11.66
C SER A 64 8.04 -1.87 12.35
N ILE A 65 8.22 -2.31 13.59
CA ILE A 65 7.12 -2.88 14.39
C ILE A 65 6.14 -1.78 14.78
N SER A 66 4.86 -2.07 14.59
CA SER A 66 3.71 -1.26 14.98
C SER A 66 3.21 -1.66 16.39
N ASN A 67 2.10 -1.09 16.81
CA ASN A 67 1.64 -1.17 18.21
C ASN A 67 0.98 -2.51 18.60
N LEU A 68 0.88 -3.51 17.71
CA LEU A 68 0.17 -4.76 18.00
C LEU A 68 1.09 -5.97 17.91
N ILE A 69 0.92 -6.90 18.84
CA ILE A 69 1.55 -8.22 18.84
C ILE A 69 0.52 -9.29 19.22
N VAL A 70 0.58 -10.45 18.57
CA VAL A 70 -0.17 -11.64 18.96
C VAL A 70 0.81 -12.70 19.44
N TYR A 71 0.55 -13.17 20.65
CA TYR A 71 1.33 -14.19 21.33
C TYR A 71 0.40 -14.99 22.24
N ASP A 72 0.60 -16.31 22.34
CA ASP A 72 -0.24 -17.19 23.19
C ASP A 72 -1.76 -16.99 22.98
N ASN A 73 -2.17 -16.94 21.71
CA ASN A 73 -3.57 -16.72 21.29
C ASN A 73 -4.23 -15.46 21.90
N LYS A 74 -3.44 -14.42 22.19
CA LYS A 74 -3.89 -13.14 22.74
C LYS A 74 -3.24 -11.99 22.00
N VAL A 75 -3.99 -10.90 21.87
CA VAL A 75 -3.50 -9.65 21.28
C VAL A 75 -3.07 -8.69 22.38
N PHE A 76 -1.85 -8.17 22.28
CA PHE A 76 -1.28 -7.19 23.20
C PHE A 76 -0.88 -5.91 22.46
N GLU A 77 -0.76 -4.83 23.22
CA GLU A 77 -0.04 -3.65 22.76
C GLU A 77 1.46 -3.87 22.90
N TYR A 78 2.19 -3.56 21.83
CA TYR A 78 3.64 -3.67 21.81
C TYR A 78 4.29 -2.73 22.84
N ASN A 79 5.31 -3.24 23.51
CA ASN A 79 6.23 -2.50 24.37
C ASN A 79 7.57 -3.24 24.41
N GLU A 80 8.61 -2.60 24.93
CA GLU A 80 10.00 -3.10 24.89
C GLU A 80 10.21 -4.45 25.58
N SER A 81 9.31 -4.87 26.49
CA SER A 81 9.42 -6.20 27.13
C SER A 81 9.26 -7.36 26.13
N PHE A 82 8.66 -7.11 24.96
CA PHE A 82 8.51 -8.10 23.90
C PHE A 82 9.77 -8.28 23.03
N ASN A 83 10.80 -7.43 23.17
CA ASN A 83 11.99 -7.48 22.30
C ASN A 83 12.67 -8.85 22.32
N LEU A 84 12.92 -9.41 23.51
CA LEU A 84 13.52 -10.74 23.64
C LEU A 84 12.67 -11.84 23.00
N VAL A 85 11.35 -11.74 23.13
CA VAL A 85 10.38 -12.70 22.59
C VAL A 85 10.35 -12.62 21.06
N ILE A 86 10.41 -11.41 20.49
CA ILE A 86 10.48 -11.17 19.04
C ILE A 86 11.79 -11.70 18.46
N ASP A 87 12.92 -11.42 19.11
CA ASP A 87 14.24 -11.87 18.66
C ASP A 87 14.35 -13.41 18.70
N GLU A 88 13.85 -14.04 19.76
CA GLU A 88 13.79 -15.50 19.84
C GLU A 88 12.89 -16.11 18.76
N ALA A 89 11.72 -15.52 18.51
CA ALA A 89 10.82 -15.99 17.45
C ALA A 89 11.43 -15.84 16.06
N PHE A 90 12.15 -14.74 15.79
CA PHE A 90 12.85 -14.54 14.53
C PHE A 90 13.93 -15.61 14.32
N ASN A 91 14.80 -15.82 15.31
CA ASN A 91 15.88 -16.81 15.26
C ASN A 91 15.36 -18.25 15.06
N ASN A 92 14.17 -18.54 15.59
CA ASN A 92 13.50 -19.83 15.42
C ASN A 92 12.63 -19.92 14.15
N GLY A 93 12.57 -18.87 13.32
CA GLY A 93 11.79 -18.84 12.09
C GLY A 93 10.27 -18.85 12.32
N ASN A 94 9.80 -18.35 13.46
CA ASN A 94 8.40 -18.33 13.89
C ASN A 94 7.81 -16.91 13.94
N LEU A 95 8.55 -15.90 13.49
CA LEU A 95 8.08 -14.51 13.49
C LEU A 95 7.41 -14.15 12.16
N TYR A 96 6.20 -13.59 12.24
CA TYR A 96 5.39 -13.13 11.12
C TYR A 96 5.03 -11.66 11.32
N GLY A 97 4.92 -10.91 10.22
CA GLY A 97 4.67 -9.48 10.23
C GLY A 97 3.56 -9.09 9.26
N ILE A 98 2.56 -8.39 9.75
CA ILE A 98 1.41 -7.94 8.97
C ILE A 98 1.47 -6.41 8.85
N PRO A 99 1.64 -5.83 7.63
CA PRO A 99 1.49 -4.40 7.42
C PRO A 99 0.14 -3.91 7.97
N LEU A 100 0.16 -2.86 8.78
CA LEU A 100 -0.99 -2.41 9.54
C LEU A 100 -0.95 -0.90 9.74
N TYR A 101 -2.12 -0.28 9.56
CA TYR A 101 -2.40 1.05 10.05
C TYR A 101 -3.68 1.06 10.88
N ILE A 102 -3.65 1.76 12.02
CA ILE A 102 -4.82 2.03 12.86
C ILE A 102 -5.03 3.54 12.83
N PRO A 103 -6.18 4.04 12.34
CA PRO A 103 -6.48 5.47 12.36
C PRO A 103 -6.48 6.04 13.78
N ASP A 104 -5.97 7.26 13.91
CA ASP A 104 -6.06 8.06 15.12
C ASP A 104 -7.48 8.61 15.28
N ALA A 105 -8.19 7.99 16.21
CA ALA A 105 -9.51 8.34 16.74
C ALA A 105 -9.73 9.83 17.02
N ASN A 106 -8.68 10.55 17.41
CA ASN A 106 -8.78 11.94 17.84
C ASN A 106 -8.68 12.92 16.66
N LYS A 107 -8.48 12.42 15.45
CA LYS A 107 -8.39 13.19 14.21
C LYS A 107 -9.54 12.82 13.28
N LYS A 108 -9.81 13.68 12.30
CA LYS A 108 -10.74 13.33 11.21
C LYS A 108 -10.21 12.06 10.53
N VAL A 109 -11.01 11.00 10.54
CA VAL A 109 -10.73 9.77 9.81
C VAL A 109 -11.25 9.94 8.39
N ASN A 110 -10.42 9.60 7.40
CA ASN A 110 -10.76 9.72 5.99
C ASN A 110 -10.86 8.33 5.34
N LYS A 111 -11.60 8.25 4.24
CA LYS A 111 -11.57 7.12 3.32
C LYS A 111 -10.79 7.53 2.08
N ALA A 112 -10.08 6.59 1.46
CA ALA A 112 -9.24 6.86 0.30
C ALA A 112 -9.56 5.95 -0.88
N LEU A 113 -9.43 6.53 -2.07
CA LEU A 113 -9.37 5.78 -3.31
C LEU A 113 -7.92 5.82 -3.79
N PHE A 114 -7.23 4.71 -3.57
CA PHE A 114 -5.91 4.50 -4.12
C PHE A 114 -6.03 4.10 -5.59
N LEU A 115 -5.15 4.64 -6.43
CA LEU A 115 -5.19 4.48 -7.88
C LEU A 115 -3.79 4.13 -8.36
N ASP A 116 -3.63 3.10 -9.20
CA ASP A 116 -2.44 3.04 -10.04
C ASP A 116 -2.45 4.19 -11.07
N ARG A 117 -1.31 4.45 -11.70
CA ARG A 117 -1.15 5.51 -12.68
C ARG A 117 -1.28 4.98 -14.11
N ASP A 118 -0.33 4.15 -14.52
CA ASP A 118 -0.24 3.58 -15.86
C ASP A 118 -1.28 2.46 -15.98
N GLY A 119 -2.09 2.46 -17.04
CA GLY A 119 -3.19 1.51 -17.24
C GLY A 119 -4.52 1.92 -16.58
N VAL A 120 -4.47 2.80 -15.58
CA VAL A 120 -5.63 3.30 -14.82
C VAL A 120 -5.94 4.76 -15.16
N LEU A 121 -5.11 5.71 -14.73
CA LEU A 121 -5.34 7.13 -14.99
C LEU A 121 -4.96 7.57 -16.41
N MET A 122 -4.03 6.83 -17.02
CA MET A 122 -3.54 7.04 -18.37
C MET A 122 -3.32 5.70 -19.06
N GLU A 123 -3.27 5.68 -20.39
CA GLU A 123 -2.90 4.49 -21.15
C GLU A 123 -1.50 3.99 -20.74
N ASP A 124 -1.34 2.67 -20.59
CA ASP A 124 -0.02 2.07 -20.43
C ASP A 124 0.61 1.84 -21.80
N VAL A 125 1.58 2.70 -22.14
CA VAL A 125 2.43 2.55 -23.33
C VAL A 125 3.89 2.28 -22.94
N GLY A 126 4.09 1.63 -21.79
CA GLY A 126 5.39 1.29 -21.21
C GLY A 126 6.01 2.41 -20.40
N TYR A 127 7.35 2.46 -20.39
CA TYR A 127 8.11 3.45 -19.63
C TYR A 127 7.89 4.88 -20.18
N ILE A 128 7.07 5.66 -19.47
CA ILE A 128 6.72 7.05 -19.81
C ILE A 128 7.31 8.00 -18.77
N GLY A 129 8.26 8.81 -19.20
CA GLY A 129 8.77 9.98 -18.47
C GLY A 129 8.47 11.31 -19.16
N GLU A 130 7.76 11.28 -20.29
CA GLU A 130 7.50 12.44 -21.14
C GLU A 130 6.00 12.74 -21.15
N VAL A 131 5.63 13.99 -20.90
CA VAL A 131 4.24 14.45 -20.83
C VAL A 131 3.52 14.27 -22.17
N GLU A 132 4.23 14.45 -23.27
CA GLU A 132 3.70 14.38 -24.65
C GLU A 132 3.19 12.98 -25.02
N ARG A 133 3.63 11.95 -24.28
CA ARG A 133 3.19 10.56 -24.47
C ARG A 133 2.03 10.17 -23.57
N VAL A 134 1.63 11.05 -22.64
CA VAL A 134 0.51 10.79 -21.73
C VAL A 134 -0.81 10.87 -22.50
N LYS A 135 -1.64 9.85 -22.33
CA LYS A 135 -3.01 9.82 -22.83
C LYS A 135 -3.95 9.51 -21.69
N ILE A 136 -4.76 10.49 -21.31
CA ILE A 136 -5.69 10.41 -20.19
C ILE A 136 -6.82 9.42 -20.50
N LYS A 137 -7.13 8.55 -19.53
CA LYS A 137 -8.33 7.70 -19.56
C LYS A 137 -9.50 8.47 -18.97
N LYS A 138 -10.38 9.00 -19.83
CA LYS A 138 -11.46 9.92 -19.45
C LYS A 138 -12.43 9.30 -18.44
N GLU A 139 -12.71 8.01 -18.57
CA GLU A 139 -13.56 7.27 -17.64
C GLU A 139 -13.02 7.33 -16.19
N PHE A 140 -11.70 7.43 -16.01
CA PHE A 140 -11.11 7.58 -14.68
C PHE A 140 -11.16 9.00 -14.15
N THR A 141 -11.21 10.01 -15.02
CA THR A 141 -11.50 11.39 -14.60
C THR A 141 -12.88 11.47 -13.95
N ASP A 142 -13.89 10.82 -14.53
CA ASP A 142 -15.24 10.76 -13.97
C ASP A 142 -15.30 9.96 -12.65
N ILE A 143 -14.55 8.87 -12.54
CA ILE A 143 -14.44 8.08 -11.30
C ILE A 143 -13.78 8.90 -10.19
N VAL A 144 -12.67 9.60 -10.48
CA VAL A 144 -11.98 10.45 -9.50
C VAL A 144 -12.91 11.56 -9.01
N LYS A 145 -13.59 12.25 -9.93
CA LYS A 145 -14.59 13.26 -9.60
C LYS A 145 -15.69 12.71 -8.69
N TYR A 146 -16.27 11.56 -9.05
CA TYR A 146 -17.30 10.91 -8.24
C TYR A 146 -16.77 10.52 -6.86
N ALA A 147 -15.54 10.00 -6.78
CA ALA A 147 -14.89 9.69 -5.51
C ALA A 147 -14.73 10.95 -4.63
N ASN A 148 -14.32 12.09 -5.22
CA ASN A 148 -14.21 13.36 -4.51
C ASN A 148 -15.59 13.82 -3.97
N GLU A 149 -16.66 13.73 -4.77
CA GLU A 149 -18.04 14.05 -4.36
C GLU A 149 -18.51 13.16 -3.20
N LYS A 150 -17.96 11.95 -3.09
CA LYS A 150 -18.20 10.98 -2.01
C LYS A 150 -17.22 11.12 -0.84
N ASN A 151 -16.43 12.18 -0.81
CA ASN A 151 -15.44 12.50 0.23
C ASN A 151 -14.31 11.47 0.35
N TYR A 152 -13.97 10.78 -0.73
CA TYR A 152 -12.71 10.04 -0.81
C TYR A 152 -11.55 11.00 -1.07
N ILE A 153 -10.46 10.79 -0.35
CA ILE A 153 -9.15 11.32 -0.71
C ILE A 153 -8.61 10.43 -1.83
N THR A 154 -8.27 11.00 -3.00
CA THR A 154 -7.76 10.19 -4.11
C THR A 154 -6.25 10.27 -4.18
N ILE A 155 -5.59 9.12 -4.12
CA ILE A 155 -4.13 9.02 -3.93
C ILE A 155 -3.56 8.08 -4.97
N VAL A 156 -2.58 8.54 -5.73
CA VAL A 156 -1.91 7.70 -6.72
C VAL A 156 -0.77 6.95 -6.04
N THR A 157 -0.71 5.63 -6.23
CA THR A 157 0.41 4.78 -5.80
C THR A 157 0.94 3.99 -6.98
N THR A 158 2.15 4.29 -7.46
CA THR A 158 2.64 3.74 -8.73
C THR A 158 4.08 3.20 -8.69
N ASN A 159 4.34 2.13 -9.45
CA ASN A 159 5.67 1.52 -9.59
C ASN A 159 6.42 2.12 -10.79
N GLN A 160 7.37 3.02 -10.56
CA GLN A 160 8.12 3.74 -11.60
C GLN A 160 9.53 3.18 -11.80
N ALA A 161 9.61 1.90 -12.18
CA ALA A 161 10.89 1.19 -12.33
C ALA A 161 11.80 1.78 -13.41
N GLY A 162 11.27 2.58 -14.35
CA GLY A 162 12.06 3.21 -15.41
C GLY A 162 13.21 4.08 -14.88
N VAL A 163 13.05 4.65 -13.67
CA VAL A 163 14.11 5.38 -12.97
C VAL A 163 15.32 4.48 -12.72
N SER A 164 15.09 3.27 -12.21
CA SER A 164 16.16 2.30 -11.96
C SER A 164 16.88 1.79 -13.21
N TYR A 165 16.25 1.91 -14.38
CA TYR A 165 16.84 1.54 -15.66
C TYR A 165 17.43 2.73 -16.43
N ASN A 166 17.39 3.94 -15.86
CA ASN A 166 17.80 5.18 -16.52
C ASN A 166 16.99 5.50 -17.79
N TYR A 167 15.72 5.10 -17.85
CA TYR A 167 14.81 5.46 -18.95
C TYR A 167 14.25 6.88 -18.79
N TYR A 168 14.12 7.33 -17.56
CA TYR A 168 13.72 8.69 -17.18
C TYR A 168 14.14 8.95 -15.73
N THR A 169 14.13 10.21 -15.31
CA THR A 169 14.56 10.65 -13.98
C THR A 169 13.40 10.76 -12.99
N ASN A 170 13.69 11.01 -11.71
CA ASN A 170 12.65 11.36 -10.74
C ASN A 170 11.92 12.66 -11.09
N ASP A 171 12.60 13.61 -11.72
CA ASP A 171 11.98 14.88 -12.10
C ASP A 171 11.03 14.71 -13.28
N ASP A 172 11.34 13.80 -14.21
CA ASP A 172 10.42 13.37 -15.27
C ASP A 172 9.15 12.74 -14.70
N VAL A 173 9.28 11.87 -13.68
CA VAL A 173 8.12 11.31 -12.96
C VAL A 173 7.27 12.42 -12.34
N LYS A 174 7.89 13.39 -11.67
CA LYS A 174 7.18 14.54 -11.07
C LYS A 174 6.49 15.40 -12.13
N ASN A 175 7.12 15.61 -13.29
CA ASN A 175 6.54 16.36 -14.40
C ASN A 175 5.28 15.67 -14.92
N VAL A 176 5.32 14.35 -15.12
CA VAL A 176 4.13 13.56 -15.49
C VAL A 176 3.04 13.62 -14.40
N HIS A 177 3.40 13.52 -13.13
CA HIS A 177 2.43 13.65 -12.03
C HIS A 177 1.77 15.03 -12.00
N ASN A 178 2.55 16.09 -12.18
CA ASN A 178 2.04 17.45 -12.21
C ASN A 178 1.12 17.67 -13.43
N TYR A 179 1.48 17.09 -14.58
CA TYR A 179 0.62 17.10 -15.76
C TYR A 179 -0.71 16.37 -15.50
N LEU A 180 -0.67 15.15 -14.94
CA LEU A 180 -1.89 14.40 -14.59
C LEU A 180 -2.78 15.18 -13.62
N TYR A 181 -2.19 15.80 -12.59
CA TYR A 181 -2.91 16.65 -11.66
C TYR A 181 -3.64 17.79 -12.37
N GLU A 182 -2.95 18.55 -13.23
CA GLU A 182 -3.55 19.68 -13.95
C GLU A 182 -4.62 19.22 -14.96
N GLU A 183 -4.41 18.11 -15.68
CA GLU A 183 -5.41 17.58 -16.61
C GLU A 183 -6.67 17.10 -15.89
N TYR A 184 -6.55 16.35 -14.80
CA TYR A 184 -7.70 15.90 -14.02
C TYR A 184 -8.46 17.08 -13.41
N LYS A 185 -7.73 18.06 -12.88
CA LYS A 185 -8.30 19.25 -12.25
C LYS A 185 -9.14 20.10 -13.21
N LYS A 186 -8.81 20.14 -14.50
CA LYS A 186 -9.64 20.83 -15.52
C LYS A 186 -11.08 20.28 -15.61
N HIS A 187 -11.29 19.07 -15.11
CA HIS A 187 -12.58 18.37 -15.11
C HIS A 187 -13.19 18.26 -13.71
N ASP A 188 -12.72 19.06 -12.74
CA ASP A 188 -13.10 19.01 -11.32
C ASP A 188 -12.77 17.68 -10.63
N ALA A 189 -11.84 16.90 -11.19
CA ALA A 189 -11.33 15.69 -10.58
C ALA A 189 -10.02 16.03 -9.85
N ILE A 190 -10.00 15.86 -8.53
CA ILE A 190 -8.87 16.25 -7.67
C ILE A 190 -8.12 15.01 -7.22
N ILE A 191 -6.85 14.92 -7.63
CA ILE A 191 -5.85 14.00 -7.09
C ILE A 191 -5.13 14.68 -5.93
N ASP A 192 -5.24 14.11 -4.73
CA ASP A 192 -4.75 14.71 -3.49
C ASP A 192 -3.26 14.47 -3.23
N ASP A 193 -2.70 13.36 -3.73
CA ASP A 193 -1.28 13.04 -3.58
C ASP A 193 -0.78 12.00 -4.57
N PHE A 194 0.55 11.97 -4.75
CA PHE A 194 1.25 10.97 -5.54
C PHE A 194 2.36 10.32 -4.73
N TYR A 195 2.32 9.00 -4.65
CA TYR A 195 3.39 8.16 -4.12
C TYR A 195 3.91 7.28 -5.26
N TYR A 196 5.23 7.15 -5.35
CA TYR A 196 5.82 6.27 -6.35
C TYR A 196 7.06 5.56 -5.83
N CYS A 197 7.33 4.39 -6.40
CA CYS A 197 8.54 3.63 -6.16
C CYS A 197 9.47 3.68 -7.38
N PRO A 198 10.62 4.38 -7.30
CA PRO A 198 11.63 4.38 -8.38
C PRO A 198 12.51 3.12 -8.38
N TYR A 199 12.46 2.31 -7.32
CA TYR A 199 13.38 1.20 -7.08
C TYR A 199 12.99 -0.08 -7.83
N HIS A 200 14.01 -0.79 -8.32
CA HIS A 200 13.88 -2.15 -8.84
C HIS A 200 15.18 -2.92 -8.69
N ILE A 201 15.13 -4.15 -8.15
CA ILE A 201 16.34 -4.96 -7.90
C ILE A 201 17.14 -5.32 -9.17
N LYS A 202 16.47 -5.35 -10.33
CA LYS A 202 17.09 -5.58 -11.64
C LYS A 202 17.51 -4.31 -12.36
N GLY A 203 17.40 -3.14 -11.73
CA GLY A 203 17.83 -1.86 -12.30
C GLY A 203 19.33 -1.83 -12.60
N ASN A 204 19.73 -0.87 -13.44
CA ASN A 204 21.12 -0.63 -13.82
C ASN A 204 21.72 0.61 -13.11
N VAL A 205 20.89 1.45 -12.50
CA VAL A 205 21.32 2.60 -11.69
C VAL A 205 21.45 2.18 -10.23
N GLU A 206 22.67 2.20 -9.70
CA GLU A 206 23.00 1.63 -8.39
C GLU A 206 22.15 2.22 -7.24
N GLU A 207 21.91 3.53 -7.25
CA GLU A 207 21.06 4.22 -6.26
C GLU A 207 19.63 3.64 -6.18
N TYR A 208 19.10 3.16 -7.31
CA TYR A 208 17.73 2.65 -7.41
C TYR A 208 17.66 1.12 -7.47
N LYS A 209 18.80 0.43 -7.41
CA LYS A 209 18.91 -1.01 -7.61
C LYS A 209 18.74 -1.78 -6.31
N LEU A 210 17.52 -1.81 -5.78
CA LEU A 210 17.23 -2.50 -4.53
C LEU A 210 15.81 -3.08 -4.48
N LEU A 211 15.61 -4.01 -3.55
CA LEU A 211 14.29 -4.46 -3.12
C LEU A 211 13.72 -3.41 -2.17
N SER A 212 12.61 -2.79 -2.53
CA SER A 212 11.98 -1.74 -1.73
C SER A 212 10.59 -2.15 -1.27
N VAL A 213 10.27 -1.86 0.00
CA VAL A 213 8.92 -1.99 0.56
C VAL A 213 7.95 -0.95 0.02
N LEU A 214 8.44 0.07 -0.71
CA LEU A 214 7.61 1.00 -1.48
C LEU A 214 7.06 0.35 -2.76
N ARG A 215 7.70 -0.70 -3.29
CA ARG A 215 7.32 -1.29 -4.56
C ARG A 215 6.10 -2.20 -4.38
N LYS A 216 4.97 -1.86 -4.99
CA LYS A 216 3.78 -2.73 -5.00
C LYS A 216 4.16 -4.14 -5.51
N PRO A 217 3.71 -5.23 -4.87
CA PRO A 217 2.61 -5.30 -3.90
C PRO A 217 2.96 -4.95 -2.44
N GLU A 218 4.17 -4.49 -2.14
CA GLU A 218 4.51 -4.04 -0.79
C GLU A 218 3.74 -2.77 -0.38
N ALA A 219 3.45 -2.63 0.91
CA ALA A 219 2.46 -1.69 1.42
C ALA A 219 2.98 -0.30 1.82
N ALA A 220 4.28 -0.01 1.69
CA ALA A 220 4.83 1.19 2.34
C ALA A 220 4.30 2.52 1.78
N MET A 221 3.96 2.59 0.48
CA MET A 221 3.31 3.78 -0.10
C MET A 221 1.93 4.03 0.53
N HIS A 222 1.14 2.97 0.68
CA HIS A 222 -0.19 3.01 1.28
C HIS A 222 -0.13 3.34 2.78
N LEU A 223 0.82 2.74 3.52
CA LEU A 223 1.05 3.06 4.93
C LEU A 223 1.46 4.52 5.12
N SER A 224 2.30 5.06 4.23
CA SER A 224 2.72 6.47 4.23
C SER A 224 1.52 7.40 4.05
N ALA A 225 0.67 7.11 3.06
CA ALA A 225 -0.57 7.84 2.83
C ALA A 225 -1.52 7.74 4.03
N CYS A 226 -1.70 6.53 4.59
CA CYS A 226 -2.54 6.33 5.76
C CYS A 226 -2.06 7.15 6.95
N LYS A 227 -0.76 7.20 7.22
CA LYS A 227 -0.18 8.02 8.29
C LYS A 227 -0.38 9.51 8.05
N LYS A 228 -0.22 9.99 6.80
CA LYS A 228 -0.38 11.41 6.43
C LYS A 228 -1.84 11.87 6.53
N TYR A 229 -2.77 11.07 6.04
CA TYR A 229 -4.17 11.45 5.85
C TYR A 229 -5.14 10.79 6.85
N ASN A 230 -4.65 10.00 7.80
CA ASN A 230 -5.46 9.29 8.79
C ASN A 230 -6.56 8.43 8.15
N ILE A 231 -6.16 7.49 7.29
CA ILE A 231 -7.07 6.73 6.40
C ILE A 231 -7.55 5.45 7.07
N ASP A 232 -8.87 5.22 7.08
CA ASP A 232 -9.48 3.92 7.39
C ASP A 232 -9.50 3.02 6.15
N LEU A 233 -8.66 1.99 6.15
CA LEU A 233 -8.56 1.02 5.06
C LEU A 233 -9.82 0.18 4.88
N THR A 234 -10.63 -0.02 5.94
CA THR A 234 -11.86 -0.83 5.86
C THR A 234 -12.95 -0.18 5.00
N SER A 235 -12.82 1.12 4.74
CA SER A 235 -13.72 1.94 3.93
C SER A 235 -13.04 2.48 2.66
N SER A 236 -11.84 1.97 2.33
CA SER A 236 -10.99 2.44 1.24
C SER A 236 -10.79 1.35 0.17
N PHE A 237 -10.42 1.77 -1.02
CA PHE A 237 -10.23 0.88 -2.17
C PHE A 237 -8.94 1.18 -2.90
N MET A 238 -8.34 0.17 -3.53
CA MET A 238 -7.27 0.31 -4.53
C MET A 238 -7.84 -0.04 -5.89
N ILE A 239 -7.62 0.79 -6.91
CA ILE A 239 -7.89 0.44 -8.31
C ILE A 239 -6.57 0.26 -9.04
N GLY A 240 -6.41 -0.87 -9.70
CA GLY A 240 -5.22 -1.23 -10.46
C GLY A 240 -5.57 -2.05 -11.71
N ASP A 241 -4.58 -2.34 -12.54
CA ASP A 241 -4.73 -3.20 -13.71
C ASP A 241 -3.81 -4.43 -13.67
N ARG A 242 -3.11 -4.66 -12.54
CA ARG A 242 -2.17 -5.77 -12.38
C ARG A 242 -2.31 -6.46 -11.03
N ASP A 243 -1.89 -7.72 -10.96
CA ASP A 243 -1.82 -8.46 -9.70
C ASP A 243 -0.93 -7.76 -8.65
N SER A 244 0.08 -6.99 -9.08
CA SER A 244 0.90 -6.19 -8.16
C SER A 244 0.11 -5.12 -7.40
N ASP A 245 -1.07 -4.72 -7.87
CA ASP A 245 -1.94 -3.76 -7.18
C ASP A 245 -2.77 -4.39 -6.05
N ILE A 246 -2.69 -5.72 -5.91
CA ILE A 246 -3.16 -6.40 -4.70
C ILE A 246 -2.08 -6.22 -3.63
N VAL A 247 -2.19 -5.11 -2.91
CA VAL A 247 -1.21 -4.69 -1.91
C VAL A 247 -1.29 -5.61 -0.69
N LYS A 248 -0.13 -5.95 -0.13
CA LYS A 248 0.03 -6.77 1.09
C LYS A 248 -0.36 -6.03 2.37
N ILE A 249 -1.54 -5.42 2.41
CA ILE A 249 -2.10 -4.78 3.60
C ILE A 249 -3.55 -5.24 3.79
N PRO A 250 -3.94 -5.72 4.98
CA PRO A 250 -5.29 -6.14 5.24
C PRO A 250 -6.31 -5.01 5.07
N PHE A 251 -7.56 -5.40 4.81
CA PHE A 251 -8.74 -4.53 4.71
C PHE A 251 -8.80 -3.60 3.49
N LEU A 252 -7.67 -3.26 2.86
CA LEU A 252 -7.69 -2.54 1.60
C LEU A 252 -8.21 -3.46 0.50
N LYS A 253 -9.44 -3.23 0.04
CA LYS A 253 -9.99 -4.00 -1.07
C LYS A 253 -9.42 -3.48 -2.39
N THR A 254 -8.85 -4.38 -3.20
CA THR A 254 -8.41 -4.06 -4.56
C THR A 254 -9.50 -4.39 -5.57
N LEU A 255 -9.77 -3.46 -6.47
CA LEU A 255 -10.63 -3.59 -7.64
C LEU A 255 -9.72 -3.57 -8.87
N LEU A 256 -9.54 -4.72 -9.52
CA LEU A 256 -8.72 -4.80 -10.72
C LEU A 256 -9.58 -4.53 -11.95
N ILE A 257 -9.08 -3.72 -12.87
CA ILE A 257 -9.71 -3.50 -14.18
C ILE A 257 -8.88 -4.18 -15.26
N LYS A 258 -9.55 -4.79 -16.23
CA LYS A 258 -8.85 -5.45 -17.34
C LYS A 258 -8.38 -4.41 -18.35
N THR A 259 -7.11 -4.50 -18.76
CA THR A 259 -6.54 -3.75 -19.88
C THR A 259 -5.99 -4.74 -20.92
N ASP A 260 -5.65 -4.25 -22.12
CA ASP A 260 -5.08 -5.09 -23.17
C ASP A 260 -3.57 -5.36 -22.97
N VAL A 261 -2.97 -4.84 -21.90
CA VAL A 261 -1.51 -4.82 -21.71
C VAL A 261 -1.03 -5.97 -20.82
N TYR A 262 -1.81 -6.36 -19.80
CA TYR A 262 -1.44 -7.40 -18.85
C TYR A 262 -2.55 -8.41 -18.62
N ASP A 263 -2.16 -9.67 -18.54
CA ASP A 263 -3.02 -10.73 -18.02
C ASP A 263 -3.05 -10.65 -16.49
N ILE A 264 -4.24 -10.83 -15.91
CA ILE A 264 -4.47 -10.83 -14.46
C ILE A 264 -4.72 -12.27 -14.02
N VAL A 265 -3.94 -12.75 -13.05
CA VAL A 265 -4.10 -14.09 -12.47
C VAL A 265 -5.21 -14.10 -11.42
N ASN A 266 -5.32 -13.05 -10.60
CA ASN A 266 -6.32 -12.95 -9.54
C ASN A 266 -7.68 -12.47 -10.05
N VAL A 267 -8.32 -13.30 -10.90
CA VAL A 267 -9.57 -12.98 -11.61
C VAL A 267 -10.74 -12.58 -10.71
N ASP A 268 -10.78 -13.06 -9.46
CA ASP A 268 -11.84 -12.74 -8.50
C ASP A 268 -11.87 -11.26 -8.07
N ASN A 269 -10.76 -10.53 -8.28
CA ASN A 269 -10.70 -9.09 -8.01
C ASN A 269 -11.08 -8.24 -9.24
N ILE A 270 -11.32 -8.87 -10.40
CA ILE A 270 -11.66 -8.14 -11.63
C ILE A 270 -13.08 -7.59 -11.51
N VAL A 271 -13.25 -6.31 -11.83
CA VAL A 271 -14.54 -5.64 -11.92
C VAL A 271 -14.66 -4.90 -13.25
N GLU A 272 -15.90 -4.72 -13.71
CA GLU A 272 -16.17 -3.80 -14.80
C GLU A 272 -16.02 -2.35 -14.31
N VAL A 273 -15.53 -1.46 -15.16
CA VAL A 273 -15.28 -0.05 -14.80
C VAL A 273 -16.56 0.62 -14.27
N ASN A 274 -17.71 0.31 -14.84
CA ASN A 274 -19.01 0.85 -14.41
C ASN A 274 -19.44 0.38 -13.01
N ASP A 275 -18.94 -0.76 -12.54
CA ASP A 275 -19.29 -1.28 -11.22
C ASP A 275 -18.55 -0.54 -10.10
N ILE A 276 -17.45 0.17 -10.42
CA ILE A 276 -16.65 0.95 -9.46
C ILE A 276 -17.51 1.95 -8.68
N TYR A 277 -18.45 2.63 -9.36
CA TYR A 277 -19.35 3.60 -8.74
C TYR A 277 -20.19 3.02 -7.60
N SER A 278 -20.52 1.72 -7.67
CA SER A 278 -21.29 1.03 -6.64
C SER A 278 -20.48 0.71 -5.37
N PHE A 279 -19.15 0.67 -5.48
CA PHE A 279 -18.26 0.48 -4.33
C PHE A 279 -18.00 1.80 -3.59
N LEU A 280 -18.02 2.93 -4.30
CA LEU A 280 -17.66 4.26 -3.76
C LEU A 280 -18.85 5.00 -3.13
N ILE A 281 -19.66 4.33 -2.32
CA ILE A 281 -20.87 4.91 -1.70
C ILE A 281 -20.53 5.69 -0.42
#